data_AF-A0AAV9KZ01-F1
#
_entry.id   AF-A0AAV9KZ01-F1
#
_cell.length_a   1.000
_cell.length_b   1.000
_cell.length_c   1.000
_cell.angle_alpha   90.00
_cell.angle_beta   90.00
_cell.angle_gamma   90.00
#
_symmetry.space_group_name_H-M   'P 1'
#
loop_
_entity.id
_entity.type
_entity.pdbx_description
1 polymer ?
#
loop_
_entity_poly.entity_id
_entity_poly.type
_entity_poly.pdbx_seq_one_letter_code
_entity_poly.pdbx_strand_id
1 'polypeptide(L)'
;MYLKSQLLKACCFIRQLLFASWMTLLPRRPQKYLGYFMNLTTLERIGEGKVREHTGDVLFPEEFSCVTFKIFRGEILEGVVDKILKHSVFLRCGPTDKYVPGENPIFMNEKMSRIEKDTVMCFIVVGARYVEAEKEFQAVVSLGPG
;
A
#
# COMPACT_ATOMS: atom_id res chain seq x y z
N MET A 1 0.22 -18.51 42.75
CA MET A 1 0.91 -19.02 41.54
C MET A 1 -0.01 -19.16 40.33
N TYR A 2 -1.26 -19.61 40.50
CA TYR A 2 -2.23 -19.83 39.42
C TYR A 2 -2.65 -18.57 38.63
N LEU A 3 -2.86 -17.44 39.31
CA LEU A 3 -3.31 -16.19 38.69
C LEU A 3 -2.26 -15.57 37.74
N LYS A 4 -0.97 -15.62 38.11
CA LYS A 4 0.15 -15.20 37.24
C LYS A 4 0.24 -16.06 35.98
N SER A 5 0.03 -17.37 36.09
CA SER A 5 0.03 -18.30 34.95
C SER A 5 -1.15 -18.02 33.99
N GLN A 6 -2.34 -17.74 34.53
CA GLN A 6 -3.53 -17.39 33.73
C GLN A 6 -3.35 -16.03 33.02
N LEU A 7 -2.78 -15.03 33.70
CA LEU A 7 -2.44 -13.73 33.12
C LEU A 7 -1.38 -13.85 32.01
N LEU A 8 -0.37 -14.71 32.19
CA LEU A 8 0.66 -14.96 31.18
C LEU A 8 0.06 -15.62 29.92
N LYS A 9 -0.85 -16.58 30.11
CA LYS A 9 -1.57 -17.25 29.01
C LYS A 9 -2.50 -16.28 28.26
N ALA A 10 -3.22 -15.43 28.98
CA ALA A 10 -4.06 -14.38 28.39
C ALA A 10 -3.22 -13.37 27.60
N CYS A 11 -2.06 -12.95 28.12
CA CYS A 11 -1.12 -12.08 27.39
C CYS A 11 -0.59 -12.74 26.11
N CYS A 12 -0.17 -14.02 26.15
CA CYS A 12 0.27 -14.73 24.95
C CYS A 12 -0.84 -14.85 23.91
N PHE A 13 -2.08 -15.05 24.34
CA PHE A 13 -3.24 -15.15 23.44
C PHE A 13 -3.58 -13.80 22.80
N ILE A 14 -3.55 -12.71 23.56
CA ILE A 14 -3.72 -11.34 23.04
C ILE A 14 -2.62 -11.01 22.04
N ARG A 15 -1.36 -11.40 22.30
CA ARG A 15 -0.24 -11.20 21.37
C ARG A 15 -0.44 -11.94 20.03
N GLN A 16 -0.91 -13.19 20.06
CA GLN A 16 -1.22 -13.94 18.83
C GLN A 16 -2.39 -13.33 18.06
N LEU A 17 -3.45 -12.88 18.75
CA LEU A 17 -4.59 -12.21 18.14
C LEU A 17 -4.23 -10.86 17.53
N LEU A 18 -3.42 -10.04 18.22
CA LEU A 18 -2.94 -8.76 17.71
C LEU A 18 -2.10 -8.97 16.44
N PHE A 19 -1.17 -9.92 16.46
CA PHE A 19 -0.36 -10.25 15.29
C PHE A 19 -1.21 -10.75 14.11
N ALA A 20 -2.16 -11.66 14.35
CA ALA A 20 -3.06 -12.17 13.32
C ALA A 20 -3.97 -11.06 12.74
N SER A 21 -4.47 -10.17 13.60
CA SER A 21 -5.25 -9.01 13.18
C SER A 21 -4.39 -8.03 12.37
N TRP A 22 -3.15 -7.79 12.78
CA TRP A 22 -2.22 -6.91 12.05
C TRP A 22 -1.83 -7.48 10.69
N MET A 23 -1.55 -8.78 10.61
CA MET A 23 -1.29 -9.47 9.34
C MET A 23 -2.46 -9.35 8.36
N THR A 24 -3.70 -9.25 8.86
CA THR A 24 -4.88 -9.10 7.98
C THR A 24 -5.17 -7.64 7.62
N LEU A 25 -4.86 -6.68 8.50
CA LEU A 25 -5.22 -5.27 8.32
C LEU A 25 -4.12 -4.38 7.72
N LEU A 26 -2.85 -4.79 7.79
CA LEU A 26 -1.73 -3.99 7.29
C LEU A 26 -1.47 -4.11 5.79
N PRO A 27 -1.63 -5.26 5.12
CA PRO A 27 -1.40 -5.35 3.68
C PRO A 27 -2.23 -4.32 2.92
N ARG A 28 -1.57 -3.60 2.01
CA ARG A 28 -2.14 -2.52 1.20
C ARG A 28 -2.56 -1.28 1.98
N ARG A 29 -2.22 -1.17 3.27
CA ARG A 29 -2.43 0.05 4.03
C ARG A 29 -1.37 1.08 3.63
N PRO A 30 -1.77 2.25 3.13
CA PRO A 30 -0.84 3.31 2.77
C PRO A 30 -0.41 4.09 4.00
N GLN A 31 0.87 4.42 4.04
CA GLN A 31 1.50 5.21 5.08
C GLN A 31 2.31 6.31 4.39
N LYS A 32 1.94 7.56 4.64
CA LYS A 32 2.45 8.75 3.94
C LYS A 32 3.96 8.79 3.71
N TYR A 33 4.74 8.32 4.68
CA TYR A 33 6.20 8.39 4.66
C TYR A 33 6.87 7.07 4.25
N LEU A 34 6.21 5.93 4.44
CA LEU A 34 6.75 4.58 4.25
C LEU A 34 6.23 3.88 2.98
N GLY A 35 5.19 4.41 2.35
CA GLY A 35 4.52 3.78 1.21
C GLY A 35 3.43 2.81 1.63
N TYR A 36 3.14 1.83 0.78
CA TYR A 36 2.21 0.74 1.08
C TYR A 36 2.91 -0.36 1.83
N PHE A 37 2.32 -0.83 2.94
CA PHE A 37 2.77 -2.07 3.55
C PHE A 37 2.37 -3.25 2.64
N MET A 38 3.36 -4.00 2.17
CA MET A 38 3.14 -5.16 1.30
C MET A 38 2.97 -6.42 2.13
N ASN A 39 3.93 -6.67 3.01
CA ASN A 39 3.93 -7.87 3.84
C ASN A 39 4.69 -7.62 5.14
N LEU A 40 4.18 -8.16 6.25
CA LEU A 40 4.91 -8.23 7.51
C LEU A 40 5.95 -9.35 7.42
N THR A 41 7.18 -9.08 7.82
CA THR A 41 8.24 -10.11 7.82
C THR A 41 8.42 -10.69 9.21
N THR A 42 8.54 -9.84 10.23
CA THR A 42 8.74 -10.27 11.62
C THR A 42 8.03 -9.32 12.58
N LEU A 43 7.50 -9.89 13.67
CA LEU A 43 7.11 -9.13 14.86
C LEU A 43 8.24 -9.22 15.87
N GLU A 44 8.89 -8.11 16.16
CA GLU A 44 10.09 -8.04 17.00
C GLU A 44 9.71 -7.88 18.46
N ARG A 45 8.78 -6.96 18.77
CA ARG A 45 8.37 -6.69 20.14
C ARG A 45 6.93 -6.24 20.23
N ILE A 46 6.22 -6.72 21.26
CA ILE A 46 4.98 -6.11 21.75
C ILE A 46 5.29 -5.54 23.13
N GLY A 47 5.22 -4.22 23.26
CA GLY A 47 5.42 -3.51 24.52
C GLY A 47 4.22 -3.63 25.45
N GLU A 48 4.33 -3.02 26.63
CA GLU A 48 3.27 -3.07 27.65
C GLU A 48 2.03 -2.28 27.22
N GLY A 49 0.86 -2.82 27.59
CA GLY A 49 -0.43 -2.22 27.26
C GLY A 49 -0.65 -0.92 28.04
N LYS A 50 -1.00 0.15 27.32
CA LYS A 50 -1.33 1.47 27.88
C LYS A 50 -2.82 1.71 27.82
N VAL A 51 -3.44 1.99 28.96
CA VAL A 51 -4.87 2.32 29.05
C VAL A 51 -5.09 3.74 28.53
N ARG A 52 -6.07 3.92 27.63
CA ARG A 52 -6.53 5.24 27.21
C ARG A 52 -7.44 5.86 28.27
N GLU A 53 -7.08 7.06 28.72
CA GLU A 53 -7.72 7.76 29.85
C GLU A 53 -9.24 8.04 29.69
N HIS A 54 -9.76 7.96 28.46
CA HIS A 54 -11.17 8.31 28.18
C HIS A 54 -12.03 7.16 27.64
N THR A 55 -11.42 6.13 27.06
CA THR A 55 -12.17 4.99 26.51
C THR A 55 -12.02 3.72 27.33
N GLY A 56 -10.95 3.60 28.14
CA GLY A 56 -10.60 2.36 28.82
C GLY A 56 -9.94 1.31 27.92
N ASP A 57 -9.77 1.61 26.62
CA ASP A 57 -9.07 0.72 25.69
C ASP A 57 -7.60 0.57 26.08
N VAL A 58 -7.05 -0.62 25.89
CA VAL A 58 -5.62 -0.90 26.10
C VAL A 58 -4.90 -0.93 24.75
N LEU A 59 -3.94 -0.03 24.56
CA LEU A 59 -3.07 0.02 23.39
C LEU A 59 -1.75 -0.68 23.66
N PHE A 60 -1.36 -1.59 22.78
CA PHE A 60 -0.04 -2.23 22.82
C PHE A 60 0.85 -1.61 21.73
N PRO A 61 2.00 -1.01 22.08
CA PRO A 61 2.95 -0.55 21.07
C PRO A 61 3.69 -1.76 20.49
N GLU A 62 3.83 -1.81 19.18
CA GLU A 62 4.42 -2.94 18.46
C GLU A 62 5.62 -2.48 17.63
N GLU A 63 6.68 -3.28 17.64
CA GLU A 63 7.85 -3.17 16.79
C GLU A 63 7.90 -4.37 15.86
N PHE A 64 8.02 -4.11 14.57
CA PHE A 64 7.92 -5.10 13.52
C PHE A 64 8.75 -4.66 12.32
N SER A 65 9.20 -5.64 11.55
CA SER A 65 9.76 -5.42 10.23
C SER A 65 8.72 -5.76 9.16
N CYS A 66 8.76 -5.02 8.05
CA CYS A 66 7.87 -5.24 6.92
C CYS A 66 8.54 -4.87 5.60
N VAL A 67 8.01 -5.43 4.52
CA VAL A 67 8.31 -4.99 3.15
C VAL A 67 7.31 -3.90 2.78
N THR A 68 7.81 -2.77 2.28
CA THR A 68 6.97 -1.68 1.78
C THR A 68 7.19 -1.44 0.30
N PHE A 69 6.16 -0.90 -0.36
CA PHE A 69 6.23 -0.42 -1.73
C PHE A 69 6.01 1.10 -1.73
N LYS A 70 7.01 1.86 -2.16
CA LYS A 70 6.94 3.32 -2.22
C LYS A 70 7.50 3.79 -3.55
N ILE A 71 6.73 4.64 -4.23
CA ILE A 71 7.11 5.21 -5.52
C ILE A 71 7.95 6.46 -5.29
N PHE A 72 9.11 6.55 -5.94
CA PHE A 72 9.97 7.74 -5.91
C PHE A 72 10.07 8.40 -7.28
N ARG A 73 10.27 9.73 -7.27
CA ARG A 73 10.52 10.51 -8.48
C ARG A 73 11.83 10.06 -9.13
N GLY A 74 11.79 9.85 -10.44
CA GLY A 74 12.92 9.40 -11.25
C GLY A 74 13.05 7.89 -11.37
N GLU A 75 12.25 7.10 -10.63
CA GLU A 75 12.22 5.65 -10.79
C GLU A 75 11.58 5.26 -12.11
N ILE A 76 12.14 4.21 -12.72
CA ILE A 76 11.54 3.53 -13.86
C ILE A 76 10.80 2.31 -13.32
N LEU A 77 9.50 2.25 -13.57
CA LEU A 77 8.64 1.18 -13.12
C LEU A 77 7.89 0.59 -14.32
N GLU A 78 7.48 -0.66 -14.15
CA GLU A 78 6.60 -1.36 -15.08
C GLU A 78 5.17 -1.31 -14.55
N GLY A 79 4.20 -1.10 -15.44
CA GLY A 79 2.79 -1.13 -15.09
C GLY A 79 1.93 -1.54 -16.27
N VAL A 80 0.65 -1.77 -15.97
CA VAL A 80 -0.33 -2.25 -16.95
C VAL A 80 -1.29 -1.13 -17.27
N VAL A 81 -1.55 -0.90 -18.56
CA VAL A 81 -2.55 0.09 -19.00
C VAL A 81 -3.93 -0.31 -18.50
N ASP A 82 -4.55 0.55 -17.69
CA ASP A 82 -5.88 0.33 -17.13
C ASP A 82 -6.96 1.03 -17.93
N LYS A 83 -6.73 2.32 -18.17
CA LYS A 83 -7.64 3.18 -18.93
C LYS A 83 -6.86 4.05 -19.85
N ILE A 84 -7.49 4.34 -20.96
CA ILE A 84 -7.02 5.31 -21.92
C ILE A 84 -8.13 6.34 -22.02
N LEU A 85 -7.78 7.62 -22.12
CA LEU A 85 -8.68 8.73 -22.42
C LEU A 85 -8.12 9.47 -23.65
N LYS A 86 -8.90 10.40 -24.21
CA LYS A 86 -8.49 11.18 -25.40
C LYS A 86 -7.10 11.82 -25.28
N HIS A 87 -6.70 12.22 -24.07
CA HIS A 87 -5.45 12.95 -23.83
C HIS A 87 -4.60 12.35 -22.70
N SER A 88 -4.93 11.16 -22.19
CA SER A 88 -4.18 10.55 -21.09
C SER A 88 -4.28 9.04 -21.08
N VAL A 89 -3.30 8.40 -20.44
CA VAL A 89 -3.29 6.96 -20.17
C VAL A 89 -3.09 6.79 -18.67
N PHE A 90 -3.85 5.89 -18.07
CA PHE A 90 -3.75 5.51 -16.66
C PHE A 90 -3.13 4.13 -16.56
N LEU A 91 -2.15 4.00 -15.68
CA LEU A 91 -1.39 2.77 -15.47
C LEU A 91 -1.67 2.24 -14.05
N ARG A 92 -1.80 0.92 -13.93
CA ARG A 92 -1.73 0.19 -12.65
C ARG A 92 -0.29 -0.22 -12.40
N CYS A 93 0.23 0.11 -11.23
CA CYS A 93 1.56 -0.29 -10.77
C CYS A 93 1.52 -0.52 -9.25
N GLY A 94 2.01 -1.68 -8.81
CA GLY A 94 2.05 -2.05 -7.39
C GLY A 94 0.68 -2.40 -6.78
N PRO A 95 0.55 -2.41 -5.43
CA PRO A 95 -0.63 -2.88 -4.68
C PRO A 95 -1.88 -1.97 -4.79
N THR A 96 -1.79 -0.89 -5.56
CA THR A 96 -2.82 0.12 -5.82
C THR A 96 -3.90 -0.42 -6.77
N ASP A 97 -4.53 -1.53 -6.38
CA ASP A 97 -5.62 -2.18 -7.13
C ASP A 97 -6.99 -1.58 -6.71
N LYS A 98 -7.30 -0.30 -6.97
CA LYS A 98 -8.69 0.19 -6.84
C LYS A 98 -9.18 1.10 -7.96
N TYR A 99 -10.45 0.87 -8.28
CA TYR A 99 -11.10 0.89 -9.58
C TYR A 99 -12.28 1.89 -9.63
N VAL A 100 -12.59 2.40 -10.83
CA VAL A 100 -13.89 3.01 -11.20
C VAL A 100 -14.15 2.68 -12.69
N PRO A 101 -15.34 2.28 -13.15
CA PRO A 101 -15.60 1.94 -14.55
C PRO A 101 -15.68 3.18 -15.47
N GLY A 102 -15.36 3.02 -16.76
CA GLY A 102 -15.61 4.01 -17.82
C GLY A 102 -14.94 3.62 -19.15
N GLU A 103 -15.69 3.71 -20.24
CA GLU A 103 -15.46 3.12 -21.57
C GLU A 103 -14.09 3.42 -22.24
N ASN A 104 -13.66 2.48 -23.10
CA ASN A 104 -12.39 2.46 -23.85
C ASN A 104 -12.34 3.47 -25.02
N PRO A 105 -11.43 4.44 -24.99
CA PRO A 105 -10.81 5.00 -26.21
C PRO A 105 -9.38 4.46 -26.41
N ILE A 106 -8.89 4.47 -27.65
CA ILE A 106 -7.52 4.05 -28.02
C ILE A 106 -6.65 5.31 -28.15
N PHE A 107 -5.41 5.28 -27.68
CA PHE A 107 -4.44 6.36 -27.85
C PHE A 107 -3.49 6.01 -29.01
N MET A 108 -3.47 6.86 -30.04
CA MET A 108 -2.55 6.78 -31.16
C MET A 108 -1.60 7.98 -31.11
N ASN A 109 -0.30 7.71 -31.03
CA ASN A 109 0.73 8.74 -31.26
C ASN A 109 1.02 8.83 -32.78
N GLU A 110 1.60 9.95 -33.23
CA GLU A 110 2.01 10.24 -34.61
C GLU A 110 2.93 9.17 -35.23
N LYS A 111 3.56 8.33 -34.41
CA LYS A 111 4.40 7.19 -34.80
C LYS A 111 3.66 5.85 -34.93
N MET A 112 2.33 5.81 -34.90
CA MET A 112 1.50 4.59 -35.04
C MET A 112 1.69 3.52 -33.94
N SER A 113 2.39 3.83 -32.85
CA SER A 113 2.45 2.98 -31.66
C SER A 113 1.09 3.00 -30.95
N ARG A 114 0.34 1.90 -31.04
CA ARG A 114 -0.96 1.73 -30.38
C ARG A 114 -0.73 1.39 -28.91
N ILE A 115 -1.28 2.21 -28.01
CA ILE A 115 -1.38 1.87 -26.59
C ILE A 115 -2.73 1.19 -26.41
N GLU A 116 -2.73 -0.08 -26.00
CA GLU A 116 -3.93 -0.86 -25.77
C GLU A 116 -4.13 -1.12 -24.28
N LYS A 117 -5.38 -1.30 -23.86
CA LYS A 117 -5.69 -1.72 -22.50
C LYS A 117 -5.00 -3.06 -22.19
N ASP A 118 -4.56 -3.21 -20.95
CA ASP A 118 -3.85 -4.38 -20.43
C ASP A 118 -2.46 -4.60 -21.06
N THR A 119 -1.93 -3.63 -21.82
CA THR A 119 -0.54 -3.63 -22.28
C THR A 119 0.40 -3.29 -21.12
N VAL A 120 1.50 -4.04 -21.02
CA VAL A 120 2.60 -3.78 -20.08
C VAL A 120 3.50 -2.68 -20.65
N MET A 121 3.82 -1.67 -19.85
CA MET A 121 4.66 -0.54 -20.25
C MET A 121 5.62 -0.11 -19.15
N CYS A 122 6.83 0.26 -19.56
CA CYS A 122 7.80 0.96 -18.71
C CYS A 122 7.53 2.47 -18.74
N PHE A 123 7.57 3.09 -17.58
CA PHE A 123 7.38 4.52 -17.43
C PHE A 123 8.35 5.08 -16.38
N ILE A 124 8.66 6.37 -16.49
CA ILE A 124 9.44 7.10 -15.50
C ILE A 124 8.51 7.95 -14.63
N VAL A 125 8.71 7.90 -13.32
CA VAL A 125 7.94 8.70 -12.36
C VAL A 125 8.42 10.15 -12.39
N VAL A 126 7.55 11.07 -12.80
CA VAL A 126 7.83 12.52 -12.81
C VAL A 126 7.58 13.14 -11.44
N GLY A 127 6.56 12.65 -10.72
CA GLY A 127 6.27 13.05 -9.35
C GLY A 127 5.25 12.13 -8.70
N ALA A 128 5.33 12.01 -7.39
CA ALA A 128 4.38 11.25 -6.58
C ALA A 128 3.97 12.07 -5.36
N ARG A 129 2.72 11.92 -4.93
CA ARG A 129 2.19 12.56 -3.72
C ARG A 129 1.23 11.63 -3.00
N TYR A 130 1.14 11.80 -1.68
CA TYR A 130 0.09 11.19 -0.87
C TYR A 130 -1.10 12.12 -0.77
N VAL A 131 -2.30 11.62 -1.05
CA VAL A 131 -3.56 12.36 -0.97
C VAL A 131 -4.27 11.97 0.32
N GLU A 132 -4.25 12.87 1.30
CA GLU A 132 -4.76 12.61 2.66
C GLU A 132 -6.26 12.25 2.68
N ALA A 133 -7.07 12.91 1.84
CA ALA A 133 -8.51 12.70 1.76
C ALA A 133 -8.87 11.29 1.24
N GLU A 134 -8.10 10.79 0.27
CA GLU A 134 -8.30 9.46 -0.32
C GLU A 134 -7.54 8.38 0.46
N LYS A 135 -6.57 8.79 1.29
CA LYS A 135 -5.56 7.93 1.89
C LYS A 135 -4.89 7.07 0.83
N GLU A 136 -4.41 7.68 -0.25
CA GLU A 136 -3.88 6.96 -1.42
C GLU A 136 -2.70 7.72 -2.02
N PHE A 137 -1.79 7.04 -2.72
CA PHE A 137 -0.73 7.68 -3.48
C PHE A 137 -1.15 7.90 -4.92
N GLN A 138 -0.86 9.09 -5.44
CA GLN A 138 -1.03 9.44 -6.86
C GLN A 138 0.34 9.79 -7.45
N ALA A 139 0.61 9.28 -8.65
CA ALA A 139 1.83 9.57 -9.39
C ALA A 139 1.52 10.10 -10.78
N VAL A 140 2.33 11.07 -11.22
CA VAL A 140 2.39 11.53 -12.59
C VAL A 140 3.61 10.89 -13.23
N VAL A 141 3.42 10.31 -14.40
CA VAL A 141 4.41 9.48 -15.09
C VAL A 141 4.59 9.98 -16.52
N SER A 142 5.76 9.74 -17.07
CA SER A 142 6.06 9.95 -18.48
C SER A 142 6.40 8.61 -19.10
N LEU A 143 5.98 8.41 -20.34
CA LEU A 143 6.39 7.24 -21.11
C LEU A 143 7.89 7.38 -21.36
N GLY A 144 8.66 6.38 -20.93
CA GLY A 144 10.11 6.37 -21.18
C GLY A 144 10.39 6.27 -22.68
N PRO A 145 11.60 6.65 -23.14
CA PRO A 145 12.02 6.31 -24.49
C PRO A 145 12.06 4.78 -24.61
N GLY A 146 11.16 4.24 -25.43
CA GLY A 146 11.22 2.84 -25.88
C GLY A 146 12.32 2.63 -26.91
#